data_AF-A0A918VRX5-F1
#
_entry.id   AF-A0A918VRX5-F1
#
_cell.length_a   1.000
_cell.length_b   1.000
_cell.length_c   1.000
_cell.angle_alpha   90.00
_cell.angle_beta   90.00
_cell.angle_gamma   90.00
#
_symmetry.space_group_name_H-M   'P 1'
#
loop_
_entity.id
_entity.type
_entity.pdbx_description
1 polymer ?
#
loop_
_entity_poly.entity_id
_entity_poly.type
_entity_poly.pdbx_seq_one_letter_code
_entity_poly.pdbx_strand_id
1 'polypeptide(L)'
;MLTRFRCCAMLAILTLCSAPATAQDIEELLLNALKDFAEQKAEEAGLLPQEQNSELPAQETSLIFHGVALPEPDVFYSLHTDTNNHSSVSAEQECFDRVQGKQAWNAAGNTSWNPSSIRSLCQGTTLGSAPPSCFNTAMFHGAAWGKRVQDTMSWSLASRLCQGTNSATKPINCLKSKLKGKRTLNDAIDVCSGRNSKTPPVLTGVILPGTLKPAKQLKETECYNYVQGRIAWDAAGKSKKWNPENIKQLCEGTTSAYSPGNCFSYVLHKGSQWGKKSKHRVTWREASKLCAGTNNAQQVTACFKQAIQQNKSVTQAIVSCR
;
A
#
# COMPACT_ATOMS: atom_id res chain seq x y z
N MET A 1 28.80 -15.28 -11.77
CA MET A 1 27.92 -14.32 -12.48
C MET A 1 28.00 -14.40 -14.02
N LEU A 2 29.10 -14.85 -14.63
CA LEU A 2 29.22 -14.99 -16.09
C LEU A 2 28.32 -16.07 -16.74
N THR A 3 27.87 -17.08 -16.00
CA THR A 3 27.03 -18.17 -16.54
C THR A 3 25.55 -17.82 -16.72
N ARG A 4 25.03 -16.80 -16.01
CA ARG A 4 23.63 -16.35 -16.20
C ARG A 4 23.45 -15.37 -17.37
N PHE A 5 24.54 -14.76 -17.85
CA PHE A 5 24.51 -13.78 -18.94
C PHE A 5 24.35 -14.41 -20.32
N ARG A 6 24.86 -15.63 -20.54
CA ARG A 6 24.75 -16.32 -21.83
C ARG A 6 23.32 -16.73 -22.20
N CYS A 7 22.43 -16.95 -21.22
CA CYS A 7 21.05 -17.35 -21.51
C CYS A 7 20.13 -16.20 -21.94
N CYS A 8 20.32 -14.97 -21.46
CA CYS A 8 19.43 -13.86 -21.83
C CYS A 8 19.73 -13.31 -23.23
N ALA A 9 21.01 -13.29 -23.64
CA ALA A 9 21.40 -12.85 -24.97
C ALA A 9 20.98 -13.84 -26.07
N MET A 10 21.07 -15.16 -25.83
CA MET A 10 20.62 -16.16 -26.82
C MET A 10 19.10 -16.17 -27.00
N LEU A 11 18.31 -15.88 -25.97
CA LEU A 11 16.84 -15.89 -26.10
C LEU A 11 16.32 -14.74 -26.98
N ALA A 12 16.99 -13.58 -26.98
CA ALA A 12 16.64 -12.44 -27.82
C ALA A 12 16.96 -12.67 -29.31
N ILE A 13 18.02 -13.44 -29.61
CA ILE A 13 18.42 -13.77 -30.99
C ILE A 13 17.44 -14.77 -31.62
N LEU A 14 16.92 -15.72 -30.82
CA LEU A 14 15.95 -16.73 -31.31
C LEU A 14 14.54 -16.17 -31.58
N THR A 15 14.18 -14.99 -31.04
CA THR A 15 12.84 -14.40 -31.27
C THR A 15 12.76 -13.51 -32.51
N LEU A 16 13.88 -13.26 -33.21
CA LEU A 16 13.94 -12.38 -34.39
C LEU A 16 13.66 -13.09 -35.73
N CYS A 17 13.44 -14.42 -35.74
CA CYS A 17 13.30 -15.18 -36.99
C CYS A 17 11.90 -15.19 -37.62
N SER A 18 10.90 -14.45 -37.11
CA SER A 18 9.50 -14.59 -37.58
C SER A 18 8.78 -13.30 -38.00
N ALA A 19 9.46 -12.16 -38.11
CA ALA A 19 8.87 -10.94 -38.66
C ALA A 19 9.89 -10.13 -39.48
N PRO A 20 9.47 -9.50 -40.61
CA PRO A 20 10.32 -8.56 -41.32
C PRO A 20 10.45 -7.27 -40.50
N ALA A 21 11.46 -7.22 -39.62
CA ALA A 21 11.89 -5.98 -39.00
C ALA A 21 12.71 -5.19 -40.04
N THR A 22 12.47 -3.89 -40.16
CA THR A 22 13.32 -3.04 -41.00
C THR A 22 14.70 -2.90 -40.33
N ALA A 23 15.74 -2.60 -41.12
CA ALA A 23 17.08 -2.37 -40.57
C ALA A 23 17.08 -1.27 -39.48
N GLN A 24 16.18 -0.29 -39.62
CA GLN A 24 15.98 0.81 -38.70
C GLN A 24 15.41 0.35 -37.34
N ASP A 25 14.46 -0.60 -37.36
CA ASP A 25 13.89 -1.17 -36.13
C ASP A 25 14.94 -1.95 -35.33
N ILE A 26 15.85 -2.64 -36.03
CA ILE A 26 16.94 -3.40 -35.41
C ILE A 26 17.96 -2.47 -34.76
N GLU A 27 18.32 -1.37 -35.43
CA GLU A 27 19.27 -0.39 -34.92
C GLU A 27 18.73 0.31 -33.65
N GLU A 28 17.46 0.71 -33.64
CA GLU A 28 16.82 1.32 -32.48
C GLU A 28 16.71 0.34 -31.30
N LEU A 29 16.41 -0.94 -31.56
CA LEU A 29 16.39 -1.98 -30.53
C LEU A 29 17.78 -2.21 -29.92
N LEU A 30 18.82 -2.20 -30.76
CA LEU A 30 20.21 -2.40 -30.33
C LEU A 30 20.70 -1.22 -29.47
N LEU A 31 20.41 0.01 -29.90
CA LEU A 31 20.74 1.24 -29.17
C LEU A 31 20.07 1.29 -27.80
N ASN A 32 18.78 0.94 -27.72
CA ASN A 32 18.06 0.91 -26.45
C ASN A 32 18.60 -0.18 -25.52
N ALA A 33 18.89 -1.37 -26.04
CA ALA A 33 19.47 -2.46 -25.24
C ALA A 33 20.87 -2.12 -24.71
N LEU A 34 21.70 -1.44 -25.51
CA LEU A 34 23.03 -0.97 -25.09
C LEU A 34 22.93 0.12 -24.02
N LYS A 35 21.96 1.03 -24.14
CA LYS A 35 21.73 2.10 -23.17
C LYS A 35 21.28 1.54 -21.82
N ASP A 36 20.31 0.63 -21.80
CA ASP A 36 19.84 -0.02 -20.57
C ASP A 36 20.98 -0.78 -19.88
N PHE A 37 21.84 -1.46 -20.67
CA PHE A 37 23.01 -2.16 -20.14
C PHE A 37 24.06 -1.20 -19.55
N ALA A 38 24.32 -0.08 -20.21
CA ALA A 38 25.25 0.94 -19.73
C ALA A 38 24.76 1.59 -18.43
N GLU A 39 23.46 1.90 -18.32
CA GLU A 39 22.85 2.45 -17.11
C GLU A 39 22.92 1.44 -15.94
N GLN A 40 22.60 0.18 -16.19
CA GLN A 40 22.70 -0.88 -15.18
C GLN A 40 24.15 -1.07 -14.68
N LYS A 41 25.13 -0.98 -15.58
CA LYS A 41 26.55 -1.09 -15.21
C LYS A 41 27.07 0.13 -14.46
N ALA A 42 26.59 1.33 -14.78
CA ALA A 42 26.94 2.54 -14.04
C ALA A 42 26.40 2.51 -12.60
N GLU A 43 25.20 1.96 -12.39
CA GLU A 43 24.63 1.74 -11.04
C GLU A 43 25.42 0.68 -10.24
N GLU A 44 25.77 -0.46 -10.85
CA GLU A 44 26.59 -1.49 -10.19
C GLU A 44 28.00 -1.00 -9.82
N ALA A 45 28.56 -0.10 -10.63
CA ALA A 45 29.90 0.45 -10.40
C ALA A 45 29.92 1.60 -9.38
N GLY A 46 28.76 2.07 -8.89
CA GLY A 46 28.69 3.23 -8.02
C GLY A 46 29.24 4.52 -8.65
N LEU A 47 29.29 4.58 -9.99
CA LEU A 47 29.89 5.67 -10.76
C LEU A 47 28.88 6.77 -11.13
N LEU A 48 27.64 6.67 -10.68
CA LEU A 48 26.72 7.79 -10.80
C LEU A 48 27.20 8.91 -9.85
N PRO A 49 27.42 10.13 -10.37
CA PRO A 49 27.84 11.25 -9.54
C PRO A 49 26.77 11.48 -8.48
N GLN A 50 27.14 11.26 -7.22
CA GLN A 50 26.38 11.79 -6.10
C GLN A 50 26.47 13.30 -6.22
N GLU A 51 25.35 13.95 -6.51
CA GLU A 51 25.21 15.40 -6.35
C GLU A 51 25.54 15.72 -4.88
N GLN A 52 26.76 16.20 -4.64
CA GLN A 52 27.21 16.67 -3.33
C GLN A 52 26.50 18.00 -3.03
N ASN A 53 25.32 17.92 -2.41
CA ASN A 53 24.79 19.03 -1.64
C ASN A 53 25.71 19.25 -0.43
N SER A 54 26.54 20.29 -0.54
CA SER A 54 27.45 20.75 0.50
C SER A 54 26.65 21.45 1.60
N GLU A 55 26.26 20.71 2.64
CA GLU A 55 25.66 21.27 3.85
C GLU A 55 26.73 21.30 4.97
N LEU A 56 27.01 22.51 5.46
CA LEU A 56 27.96 22.80 6.54
C LEU A 56 27.58 22.06 7.85
N PRO A 57 28.54 21.59 8.65
CA PRO A 57 28.24 21.04 9.97
C PRO A 57 27.95 22.17 10.98
N ALA A 58 26.78 22.12 11.61
CA ALA A 58 26.47 22.87 12.81
C ALA A 58 27.23 22.27 14.01
N GLN A 59 27.85 23.15 14.79
CA GLN A 59 28.68 22.83 15.95
C GLN A 59 27.82 22.36 17.13
N GLU A 60 28.24 21.26 17.76
CA GLU A 60 27.70 20.78 19.03
C GLU A 60 28.24 21.61 20.19
N THR A 61 27.36 22.33 20.89
CA THR A 61 27.63 22.87 22.23
C THR A 61 27.47 21.78 23.28
N SER A 62 28.62 21.30 23.76
CA SER A 62 28.78 20.48 24.95
C SER A 62 28.38 21.29 26.20
N LEU A 63 27.42 20.78 26.97
CA LEU A 63 27.04 21.34 28.28
C LEU A 63 27.29 20.27 29.35
N ILE A 64 28.35 20.51 30.10
CA ILE A 64 28.80 19.75 31.27
C ILE A 64 27.80 19.98 32.41
N PHE A 65 27.16 18.92 32.90
CA PHE A 65 26.43 18.96 34.17
C PHE A 65 27.24 18.22 35.23
N HIS A 66 27.64 18.95 36.28
CA HIS A 66 28.32 18.43 37.46
C HIS A 66 27.36 17.66 38.36
N GLY A 67 27.89 16.61 38.97
CA GLY A 67 27.18 15.76 39.91
C GLY A 67 26.89 16.43 41.25
N VAL A 68 25.83 15.94 41.89
CA VAL A 68 25.59 16.07 43.33
C VAL A 68 25.11 14.71 43.82
N ALA A 69 25.68 14.28 44.94
CA ALA A 69 25.56 12.96 45.53
C ALA A 69 24.64 12.96 46.77
N LEU A 70 23.94 11.81 46.96
CA LEU A 70 23.40 11.22 48.22
C LEU A 70 22.20 11.93 48.90
N PRO A 71 21.37 11.25 49.74
CA PRO A 71 21.56 9.93 50.39
C PRO A 71 20.41 8.90 50.26
N GLU A 72 20.70 7.65 50.65
CA GLU A 72 19.74 6.57 50.90
C GLU A 72 18.84 6.86 52.12
N PRO A 73 17.63 6.28 52.17
CA PRO A 73 17.33 5.45 53.33
C PRO A 73 16.57 4.15 53.03
N ASP A 74 16.94 3.12 53.78
CA ASP A 74 16.24 1.86 54.01
C ASP A 74 14.77 2.05 54.42
N VAL A 75 13.79 1.53 53.65
CA VAL A 75 12.43 1.27 54.15
C VAL A 75 11.74 0.10 53.42
N PHE A 76 11.51 -0.97 54.18
CA PHE A 76 10.43 -1.97 54.12
C PHE A 76 10.08 -2.71 52.81
N TYR A 77 10.37 -4.03 52.84
CA TYR A 77 9.64 -5.05 52.09
C TYR A 77 8.16 -5.10 52.53
N SER A 78 7.25 -4.63 51.68
CA SER A 78 5.85 -5.07 51.69
C SER A 78 5.63 -6.03 50.52
N LEU A 79 5.42 -7.32 50.83
CA LEU A 79 4.85 -8.28 49.89
C LEU A 79 3.44 -7.79 49.52
N HIS A 80 3.33 -7.06 48.42
CA HIS A 80 2.06 -6.85 47.75
C HIS A 80 1.80 -8.11 46.93
N THR A 81 0.74 -8.82 47.29
CA THR A 81 0.13 -9.78 46.38
C THR A 81 -0.33 -8.99 45.16
N ASP A 82 0.43 -9.10 44.06
CA ASP A 82 0.04 -8.68 42.73
C ASP A 82 -1.23 -9.46 42.35
N THR A 83 -2.36 -8.95 42.82
CA THR A 83 -3.65 -9.24 42.23
C THR A 83 -3.51 -8.86 40.78
N ASN A 84 -3.65 -9.88 39.92
CA ASN A 84 -3.66 -9.81 38.46
C ASN A 84 -4.60 -8.69 37.98
N ASN A 85 -4.13 -7.45 38.04
CA ASN A 85 -4.67 -6.34 37.31
C ASN A 85 -4.07 -6.44 35.90
N HIS A 86 -4.31 -7.60 35.29
CA HIS A 86 -4.22 -7.80 33.86
C HIS A 86 -5.30 -6.87 33.32
N SER A 87 -4.92 -5.61 33.13
CA SER A 87 -5.76 -4.57 32.53
C SER A 87 -6.47 -5.24 31.39
N SER A 88 -7.77 -5.45 31.54
CA SER A 88 -8.56 -6.21 30.59
C SER A 88 -8.45 -5.47 29.27
N VAL A 89 -7.52 -5.92 28.41
CA VAL A 89 -7.33 -5.36 27.09
C VAL A 89 -8.71 -5.43 26.46
N SER A 90 -9.26 -4.27 26.11
CA SER A 90 -10.61 -4.24 25.56
C SER A 90 -10.62 -5.16 24.34
N ALA A 91 -11.72 -5.88 24.12
CA ALA A 91 -11.84 -6.75 22.95
C ALA A 91 -11.59 -5.97 21.64
N GLU A 92 -11.81 -4.65 21.63
CA GLU A 92 -11.44 -3.76 20.53
C GLU A 92 -9.93 -3.64 20.32
N GLN A 93 -9.14 -3.53 21.39
CA GLN A 93 -7.68 -3.50 21.32
C GLN A 93 -7.12 -4.87 20.90
N GLU A 94 -7.69 -5.97 21.40
CA GLU A 94 -7.33 -7.31 20.93
C GLU A 94 -7.64 -7.47 19.42
N CYS A 95 -8.79 -6.96 18.97
CA CYS A 95 -9.13 -6.89 17.55
C CYS A 95 -8.12 -6.06 16.76
N PHE A 96 -7.72 -4.90 17.29
CA PHE A 96 -6.75 -4.03 16.65
C PHE A 96 -5.41 -4.76 16.42
N ASP A 97 -4.90 -5.43 17.45
CA ASP A 97 -3.62 -6.14 17.42
C ASP A 97 -3.66 -7.42 16.55
N ARG A 98 -4.85 -7.97 16.32
CA ARG A 98 -5.07 -9.09 15.38
C ARG A 98 -5.13 -8.63 13.93
N VAL A 99 -5.52 -7.39 13.67
CA VAL A 99 -5.65 -6.84 12.31
C VAL A 99 -4.34 -6.20 11.85
N GLN A 100 -3.75 -5.35 12.68
CA GLN A 100 -2.57 -4.54 12.33
C GLN A 100 -1.38 -5.45 11.95
N GLY A 101 -0.93 -5.34 10.69
CA GLY A 101 0.23 -6.08 10.19
C GLY A 101 0.01 -7.57 9.92
N LYS A 102 -1.12 -8.15 10.34
CA LYS A 102 -1.40 -9.60 10.25
C LYS A 102 -2.47 -9.94 9.22
N GLN A 103 -3.52 -9.13 9.10
CA GLN A 103 -4.66 -9.41 8.23
C GLN A 103 -4.52 -8.65 6.92
N ALA A 104 -4.63 -9.29 5.76
CA ALA A 104 -4.66 -8.57 4.50
C ALA A 104 -6.00 -7.82 4.33
N TRP A 105 -5.98 -6.57 3.89
CA TRP A 105 -7.17 -5.77 3.63
C TRP A 105 -7.59 -5.77 2.16
N ASN A 106 -6.74 -6.29 1.25
CA ASN A 106 -7.04 -6.40 -0.18
C ASN A 106 -6.51 -7.70 -0.78
N ALA A 107 -6.93 -7.99 -2.01
CA ALA A 107 -6.52 -9.18 -2.78
C ALA A 107 -4.99 -9.25 -3.06
N ALA A 108 -4.27 -8.14 -2.93
CA ALA A 108 -2.82 -8.09 -3.08
C ALA A 108 -2.06 -8.54 -1.82
N GLY A 109 -2.76 -8.88 -0.72
CA GLY A 109 -2.14 -9.34 0.51
C GLY A 109 -1.62 -8.21 1.41
N ASN A 110 -2.05 -6.96 1.20
CA ASN A 110 -1.57 -5.84 1.99
C ASN A 110 -2.11 -5.90 3.42
N THR A 111 -1.23 -6.10 4.42
CA THR A 111 -1.59 -6.12 5.85
C THR A 111 -1.47 -4.76 6.53
N SER A 112 -1.13 -3.74 5.75
CA SER A 112 -0.93 -2.33 6.07
C SER A 112 -2.20 -1.53 6.34
N TRP A 113 -2.92 -1.79 7.43
CA TRP A 113 -4.16 -1.06 7.71
C TRP A 113 -3.92 0.38 8.14
N ASN A 114 -4.88 1.25 7.83
CA ASN A 114 -5.01 2.54 8.51
C ASN A 114 -5.56 2.29 9.93
N PRO A 115 -4.94 2.81 11.01
CA PRO A 115 -5.45 2.64 12.36
C PRO A 115 -6.91 3.05 12.56
N SER A 116 -7.39 4.12 11.90
CA SER A 116 -8.80 4.53 12.01
C SER A 116 -9.76 3.51 11.37
N SER A 117 -9.33 2.88 10.28
CA SER A 117 -10.08 1.81 9.62
C SER A 117 -10.19 0.57 10.50
N ILE A 118 -9.12 0.21 11.22
CA ILE A 118 -9.13 -0.92 12.16
C ILE A 118 -10.03 -0.59 13.35
N ARG A 119 -9.89 0.60 13.92
CA ARG A 119 -10.77 1.06 15.00
C ARG A 119 -12.24 1.00 14.56
N SER A 120 -12.54 1.44 13.35
CA SER A 120 -13.90 1.33 12.79
C SER A 120 -14.35 -0.13 12.64
N LEU A 121 -13.49 -1.03 12.16
CA LEU A 121 -13.80 -2.46 12.05
C LEU A 121 -14.03 -3.11 13.43
N CYS A 122 -13.25 -2.73 14.44
CA CYS A 122 -13.27 -3.30 15.77
C CYS A 122 -14.32 -2.65 16.71
N GLN A 123 -14.85 -1.48 16.36
CA GLN A 123 -15.71 -0.68 17.23
C GLN A 123 -16.95 -1.45 17.70
N GLY A 124 -17.14 -1.53 19.03
CA GLY A 124 -18.27 -2.17 19.69
C GLY A 124 -18.15 -3.69 19.82
N THR A 125 -17.02 -4.29 19.42
CA THR A 125 -16.83 -5.73 19.61
C THR A 125 -16.55 -6.07 21.06
N THR A 126 -17.12 -7.18 21.52
CA THR A 126 -16.80 -7.86 22.78
C THR A 126 -15.98 -9.12 22.53
N LEU A 127 -15.64 -9.43 21.26
CA LEU A 127 -14.85 -10.60 20.89
C LEU A 127 -13.81 -10.22 19.83
N GLY A 128 -12.55 -9.99 20.25
CA GLY A 128 -11.53 -9.40 19.40
C GLY A 128 -11.18 -10.19 18.14
N SER A 129 -11.44 -11.50 18.13
CA SER A 129 -11.21 -12.37 16.97
C SER A 129 -12.33 -12.34 15.92
N ALA A 130 -13.53 -11.87 16.25
CA ALA A 130 -14.69 -11.99 15.37
C ALA A 130 -14.67 -11.02 14.18
N PRO A 131 -14.40 -9.71 14.34
CA PRO A 131 -14.31 -8.78 13.20
C PRO A 131 -13.25 -9.15 12.15
N PRO A 132 -11.97 -9.45 12.50
CA PRO A 132 -10.97 -9.85 11.51
C PRO A 132 -11.35 -11.15 10.79
N SER A 133 -11.92 -12.13 11.51
CA SER A 133 -12.34 -13.41 10.91
C SER A 133 -13.52 -13.24 9.95
N CYS A 134 -14.51 -12.41 10.32
CA CYS A 134 -15.59 -12.02 9.42
C CYS A 134 -15.03 -11.34 8.16
N PHE A 135 -14.16 -10.34 8.36
CA PHE A 135 -13.59 -9.54 7.29
C PHE A 135 -12.79 -10.41 6.31
N ASN A 136 -11.93 -11.29 6.82
CA ASN A 136 -11.16 -12.23 6.01
C ASN A 136 -12.07 -13.15 5.18
N THR A 137 -13.15 -13.63 5.77
CA THR A 137 -14.14 -14.48 5.09
C THR A 137 -14.87 -13.73 3.98
N ALA A 138 -15.29 -12.48 4.23
CA ALA A 138 -15.96 -11.64 3.25
C ALA A 138 -15.06 -11.30 2.06
N MET A 139 -13.77 -11.04 2.30
CA MET A 139 -12.82 -10.63 1.27
C MET A 139 -12.26 -11.80 0.46
N PHE A 140 -11.77 -12.85 1.12
CA PHE A 140 -10.90 -13.86 0.48
C PHE A 140 -11.59 -15.20 0.28
N HIS A 141 -12.56 -15.53 1.13
CA HIS A 141 -13.36 -16.75 1.00
C HIS A 141 -14.69 -16.50 0.26
N GLY A 142 -14.66 -15.46 -0.59
CA GLY A 142 -15.68 -14.95 -1.51
C GLY A 142 -16.12 -15.90 -2.63
N ALA A 143 -15.39 -16.99 -2.87
CA ALA A 143 -15.68 -17.89 -4.00
C ALA A 143 -17.09 -18.51 -3.95
N ALA A 144 -17.65 -18.68 -2.74
CA ALA A 144 -19.00 -19.20 -2.54
C ALA A 144 -20.14 -18.20 -2.84
N TRP A 145 -19.82 -16.97 -3.23
CA TRP A 145 -20.78 -15.86 -3.34
C TRP A 145 -21.17 -15.57 -4.80
N GLY A 146 -20.49 -16.23 -5.74
CA GLY A 146 -20.61 -16.01 -7.18
C GLY A 146 -19.66 -14.93 -7.70
N LYS A 147 -19.21 -15.10 -8.96
CA LYS A 147 -18.20 -14.23 -9.62
C LYS A 147 -18.53 -12.74 -9.52
N ARG A 148 -19.82 -12.37 -9.66
CA ARG A 148 -20.26 -10.96 -9.57
C ARG A 148 -19.98 -10.32 -8.21
N VAL A 149 -20.15 -11.06 -7.12
CA VAL A 149 -19.92 -10.53 -5.77
C VAL A 149 -18.42 -10.41 -5.49
N GLN A 150 -17.64 -11.38 -5.94
CA GLN A 150 -16.18 -11.35 -5.79
C GLN A 150 -15.55 -10.15 -6.53
N ASP A 151 -16.03 -9.85 -7.73
CA ASP A 151 -15.54 -8.71 -8.53
C ASP A 151 -15.97 -7.34 -7.93
N THR A 152 -17.00 -7.30 -7.08
CA THR A 152 -17.60 -6.06 -6.55
C THR A 152 -17.38 -5.84 -5.05
N MET A 153 -16.95 -6.87 -4.31
CA MET A 153 -16.67 -6.75 -2.87
C MET A 153 -15.43 -5.89 -2.65
N SER A 154 -15.65 -4.62 -2.34
CA SER A 154 -14.58 -3.72 -1.92
C SER A 154 -14.27 -3.89 -0.44
N TRP A 155 -13.06 -3.51 -0.06
CA TRP A 155 -12.63 -3.47 1.34
C TRP A 155 -13.60 -2.68 2.24
N SER A 156 -14.13 -1.55 1.75
CA SER A 156 -15.06 -0.69 2.50
C SER A 156 -16.37 -1.43 2.80
N LEU A 157 -16.87 -2.19 1.82
CA LEU A 157 -18.08 -3.00 1.96
C LEU A 157 -17.88 -4.17 2.93
N ALA A 158 -16.76 -4.89 2.83
CA ALA A 158 -16.43 -5.96 3.77
C ALA A 158 -16.24 -5.44 5.20
N SER A 159 -15.58 -4.28 5.36
CA SER A 159 -15.41 -3.65 6.68
C SER A 159 -16.76 -3.22 7.26
N ARG A 160 -17.64 -2.63 6.44
CA ARG A 160 -19.00 -2.25 6.87
C ARG A 160 -19.83 -3.43 7.33
N LEU A 161 -19.76 -4.55 6.61
CA LEU A 161 -20.46 -5.79 6.95
C LEU A 161 -20.00 -6.38 8.29
N CYS A 162 -18.71 -6.29 8.56
CA CYS A 162 -18.06 -6.96 9.69
C CYS A 162 -17.76 -6.06 10.89
N GLN A 163 -18.07 -4.76 10.80
CA GLN A 163 -17.82 -3.78 11.86
C GLN A 163 -18.49 -4.20 13.18
N GLY A 164 -17.70 -4.30 14.25
CA GLY A 164 -18.17 -4.53 15.61
C GLY A 164 -18.82 -5.89 15.86
N THR A 165 -18.78 -6.81 14.90
CA THR A 165 -19.46 -8.09 15.04
C THR A 165 -18.84 -8.94 16.15
N ASN A 166 -19.69 -9.61 16.93
CA ASN A 166 -19.28 -10.63 17.89
C ASN A 166 -19.39 -12.05 17.31
N SER A 167 -19.61 -12.16 16.00
CA SER A 167 -19.67 -13.43 15.28
C SER A 167 -19.02 -13.30 13.90
N ALA A 168 -18.05 -14.18 13.62
CA ALA A 168 -17.39 -14.25 12.32
C ALA A 168 -18.33 -14.71 11.19
N THR A 169 -19.36 -15.51 11.51
CA THR A 169 -20.20 -16.22 10.53
C THR A 169 -21.57 -15.59 10.35
N LYS A 170 -22.12 -14.91 11.36
CA LYS A 170 -23.49 -14.35 11.31
C LYS A 170 -23.68 -13.32 10.18
N PRO A 171 -22.81 -12.31 10.00
CA PRO A 171 -22.95 -11.34 8.90
C PRO A 171 -22.80 -12.03 7.53
N ILE A 172 -21.89 -13.00 7.44
CA ILE A 172 -21.60 -13.78 6.23
C ILE A 172 -22.81 -14.61 5.79
N ASN A 173 -23.40 -15.37 6.72
CA ASN A 173 -24.57 -16.21 6.44
C ASN A 173 -25.81 -15.36 6.11
N CYS A 174 -25.97 -14.21 6.79
CA CYS A 174 -27.01 -13.25 6.44
C CYS A 174 -26.82 -12.74 5.01
N LEU A 175 -25.62 -12.28 4.65
CA LEU A 175 -25.38 -11.71 3.32
C LEU A 175 -25.59 -12.76 2.22
N LYS A 176 -25.13 -14.00 2.43
CA LYS A 176 -25.42 -15.14 1.54
C LYS A 176 -26.93 -15.36 1.34
N SER A 177 -27.72 -15.31 2.41
CA SER A 177 -29.18 -15.46 2.34
C SER A 177 -29.83 -14.32 1.54
N LYS A 178 -29.42 -13.07 1.77
CA LYS A 178 -29.99 -11.90 1.09
C LYS A 178 -29.64 -11.83 -0.40
N LEU A 179 -28.45 -12.29 -0.80
CA LEU A 179 -28.06 -12.34 -2.21
C LEU A 179 -28.87 -13.36 -3.02
N LYS A 180 -29.36 -14.45 -2.40
CA LYS A 180 -30.30 -15.38 -3.05
C LYS A 180 -31.63 -14.71 -3.40
N GLY A 181 -32.04 -13.71 -2.63
CA GLY A 181 -33.28 -12.95 -2.83
C GLY A 181 -33.22 -11.85 -3.88
N LYS A 182 -32.23 -11.87 -4.81
CA LYS A 182 -32.02 -10.86 -5.86
C LYS A 182 -31.81 -9.41 -5.37
N ARG A 183 -31.42 -9.22 -4.10
CA ARG A 183 -31.03 -7.89 -3.59
C ARG A 183 -29.68 -7.45 -4.17
N THR A 184 -29.46 -6.14 -4.22
CA THR A 184 -28.12 -5.61 -4.53
C THR A 184 -27.16 -5.91 -3.37
N LEU A 185 -25.86 -5.91 -3.65
CA LEU A 185 -24.83 -6.17 -2.64
C LEU A 185 -24.88 -5.14 -1.50
N ASN A 186 -25.07 -3.86 -1.82
CA ASN A 186 -25.14 -2.77 -0.82
C ASN A 186 -26.35 -2.93 0.10
N ASP A 187 -27.55 -3.13 -0.46
CA ASP A 187 -28.78 -3.29 0.33
C ASP A 187 -28.68 -4.51 1.25
N ALA A 188 -28.05 -5.58 0.76
CA ALA A 188 -27.87 -6.80 1.53
C ALA A 188 -26.85 -6.60 2.67
N ILE A 189 -25.76 -5.84 2.44
CA ILE A 189 -24.78 -5.48 3.48
C ILE A 189 -25.44 -4.63 4.57
N ASP A 190 -26.24 -3.63 4.20
CA ASP A 190 -26.88 -2.75 5.16
C ASP A 190 -27.79 -3.53 6.11
N VAL A 191 -28.60 -4.43 5.56
CA VAL A 191 -29.46 -5.33 6.36
C VAL A 191 -28.64 -6.27 7.25
N CYS A 192 -27.49 -6.76 6.77
CA CYS A 192 -26.72 -7.80 7.46
C CYS A 192 -25.66 -7.31 8.43
N SER A 193 -25.27 -6.03 8.34
CA SER A 193 -24.33 -5.41 9.27
C SER A 193 -24.90 -5.21 10.69
N GLY A 194 -26.19 -5.51 10.91
CA GLY A 194 -26.84 -5.34 12.21
C GLY A 194 -27.04 -3.88 12.63
N ARG A 195 -26.62 -2.93 11.79
CA ARG A 195 -26.99 -1.53 11.89
C ARG A 195 -28.43 -1.38 11.43
N ASN A 196 -29.36 -1.74 12.32
CA ASN A 196 -30.72 -1.25 12.21
C ASN A 196 -30.64 0.28 12.10
N SER A 197 -31.27 0.84 11.09
CA SER A 197 -31.15 2.19 10.55
C SER A 197 -31.46 3.38 11.48
N LYS A 198 -31.33 3.24 12.81
CA LYS A 198 -31.47 4.35 13.77
C LYS A 198 -30.09 4.85 14.22
N THR A 199 -29.64 5.85 13.47
CA THR A 199 -28.68 6.91 13.85
C THR A 199 -27.22 6.49 14.08
N PRO A 200 -26.25 7.07 13.34
CA PRO A 200 -24.83 6.82 13.61
C PRO A 200 -24.43 7.38 14.98
N PRO A 201 -23.56 6.68 15.74
CA PRO A 201 -22.96 7.24 16.93
C PRO A 201 -22.11 8.45 16.54
N VAL A 202 -22.49 9.61 17.04
CA VAL A 202 -21.72 10.86 16.91
C VAL A 202 -20.42 10.66 17.68
N LEU A 203 -19.29 10.70 16.96
CA LEU A 203 -17.95 10.65 17.54
C LEU A 203 -17.68 11.97 18.28
N THR A 204 -17.94 12.02 19.59
CA THR A 204 -17.53 13.14 20.44
C THR A 204 -16.06 12.97 20.82
N GLY A 205 -15.16 13.51 19.99
CA GLY A 205 -13.72 13.45 20.21
C GLY A 205 -13.20 14.58 21.10
N VAL A 206 -12.52 14.21 22.18
CA VAL A 206 -11.67 15.10 23.00
C VAL A 206 -10.41 15.44 22.20
N ILE A 207 -10.17 16.72 21.93
CA ILE A 207 -8.99 17.22 21.23
C ILE A 207 -7.97 17.68 22.27
N LEU A 208 -6.82 17.00 22.36
CA LEU A 208 -5.66 17.49 23.10
C LEU A 208 -4.87 18.49 22.24
N PRO A 209 -4.44 19.64 22.79
CA PRO A 209 -3.67 20.63 22.07
C PRO A 209 -2.19 20.19 21.99
N GLY A 210 -1.85 19.49 20.92
CA GLY A 210 -0.48 19.32 20.46
C GLY A 210 -0.33 20.00 19.09
N THR A 211 0.80 20.66 18.85
CA THR A 211 1.13 21.32 17.58
C THR A 211 0.98 20.36 16.39
N LEU A 212 -0.17 20.41 15.70
CA LEU A 212 -0.50 19.51 14.61
C LEU A 212 0.32 19.91 13.38
N LYS A 213 1.20 19.01 12.93
CA LYS A 213 1.77 19.06 11.58
C LYS A 213 0.62 19.23 10.56
N PRO A 214 0.80 20.01 9.49
CA PRO A 214 -0.21 20.15 8.44
C PRO A 214 -0.66 18.76 7.97
N ALA A 215 -1.98 18.52 7.89
CA ALA A 215 -2.55 17.21 7.59
C ALA A 215 -1.97 16.57 6.31
N LYS A 216 -1.56 17.40 5.34
CA LYS A 216 -0.84 17.00 4.12
C LYS A 216 0.51 16.32 4.42
N GLN A 217 1.34 16.93 5.27
CA GLN A 217 2.67 16.42 5.61
C GLN A 217 2.62 15.09 6.38
N LEU A 218 1.55 14.89 7.16
CA LEU A 218 1.29 13.62 7.82
C LEU A 218 1.04 12.51 6.78
N LYS A 219 0.24 12.78 5.74
CA LYS A 219 -0.09 11.79 4.70
C LYS A 219 1.07 11.47 3.77
N GLU A 220 1.93 12.43 3.48
CA GLU A 220 3.20 12.18 2.76
C GLU A 220 4.12 11.24 3.56
N THR A 221 4.20 11.42 4.88
CA THR A 221 4.98 10.54 5.77
C THR A 221 4.38 9.13 5.83
N GLU A 222 3.05 9.02 5.94
CA GLU A 222 2.35 7.73 5.90
C GLU A 222 2.57 7.02 4.54
N CYS A 223 2.57 7.79 3.44
CA CYS A 223 2.88 7.29 2.10
C CYS A 223 4.32 6.79 1.99
N TYR A 224 5.28 7.52 2.55
CA TYR A 224 6.67 7.10 2.57
C TYR A 224 6.83 5.73 3.24
N ASN A 225 6.26 5.59 4.45
CA ASN A 225 6.29 4.36 5.23
C ASN A 225 5.51 3.21 4.55
N TYR A 226 4.51 3.55 3.74
CA TYR A 226 3.76 2.57 2.97
C TYR A 226 4.56 2.00 1.79
N VAL A 227 5.29 2.84 1.07
CA VAL A 227 6.04 2.45 -0.12
C VAL A 227 7.30 1.66 0.28
N GLN A 228 8.06 2.18 1.25
CA GLN A 228 9.36 1.63 1.62
C GLN A 228 9.26 0.19 2.16
N GLY A 229 10.07 -0.71 1.60
CA GLY A 229 10.12 -2.11 2.03
C GLY A 229 8.92 -2.98 1.62
N ARG A 230 7.89 -2.40 1.00
CA ARG A 230 6.65 -3.12 0.63
C ARG A 230 6.45 -3.20 -0.86
N ILE A 231 6.63 -2.07 -1.55
CA ILE A 231 6.44 -1.97 -2.99
C ILE A 231 7.80 -2.11 -3.66
N ALA A 232 7.90 -2.96 -4.68
CA ALA A 232 9.12 -3.05 -5.47
C ALA A 232 9.16 -1.89 -6.48
N TRP A 233 10.31 -1.23 -6.62
CA TRP A 233 10.48 -0.16 -7.62
C TRP A 233 10.87 -0.69 -8.99
N ASP A 234 11.32 -1.94 -9.09
CA ASP A 234 11.69 -2.59 -10.34
C ASP A 234 10.54 -3.44 -10.90
N ALA A 235 10.55 -3.63 -12.23
CA ALA A 235 9.53 -4.41 -12.92
C ALA A 235 9.52 -5.90 -12.52
N ALA A 236 10.65 -6.45 -12.06
CA ALA A 236 10.76 -7.85 -11.65
C ALA A 236 10.25 -8.11 -10.22
N GLY A 237 9.93 -7.06 -9.46
CA GLY A 237 9.32 -7.16 -8.13
C GLY A 237 10.30 -7.48 -6.99
N LYS A 238 11.62 -7.32 -7.18
CA LYS A 238 12.64 -7.81 -6.23
C LYS A 238 13.20 -6.73 -5.31
N SER A 239 13.30 -5.50 -5.79
CA SER A 239 13.95 -4.37 -5.14
C SER A 239 12.92 -3.51 -4.41
N LYS A 240 12.73 -3.78 -3.12
CA LYS A 240 11.83 -3.02 -2.23
C LYS A 240 12.53 -1.94 -1.41
N LYS A 241 13.85 -1.84 -1.54
CA LYS A 241 14.65 -0.76 -0.95
C LYS A 241 14.67 0.38 -1.95
N TRP A 242 13.87 1.41 -1.69
CA TRP A 242 13.86 2.61 -2.51
C TRP A 242 14.93 3.58 -2.03
N ASN A 243 15.38 4.43 -2.96
CA ASN A 243 15.99 5.70 -2.60
C ASN A 243 14.92 6.59 -1.94
N PRO A 244 15.18 7.16 -0.74
CA PRO A 244 14.23 8.03 -0.05
C PRO A 244 13.67 9.18 -0.88
N GLU A 245 14.51 9.81 -1.73
CA GLU A 245 14.08 10.97 -2.53
C GLU A 245 13.06 10.56 -3.61
N ASN A 246 13.19 9.36 -4.17
CA ASN A 246 12.21 8.82 -5.13
C ASN A 246 10.84 8.59 -4.48
N ILE A 247 10.82 8.13 -3.23
CA ILE A 247 9.56 7.95 -2.49
C ILE A 247 8.95 9.31 -2.16
N LYS A 248 9.78 10.26 -1.72
CA LYS A 248 9.33 11.62 -1.42
C LYS A 248 8.66 12.25 -2.65
N GLN A 249 9.28 12.17 -3.83
CA GLN A 249 8.67 12.63 -5.09
C GLN A 249 7.38 11.89 -5.44
N LEU A 250 7.31 10.57 -5.21
CA LEU A 250 6.10 9.80 -5.43
C LEU A 250 4.96 10.23 -4.48
N CYS A 251 5.28 10.55 -3.23
CA CYS A 251 4.30 10.87 -2.21
C CYS A 251 3.96 12.36 -2.14
N GLU A 252 4.78 13.24 -2.71
CA GLU A 252 4.61 14.69 -2.65
C GLU A 252 3.22 15.13 -3.11
N GLY A 253 2.55 15.93 -2.28
CA GLY A 253 1.22 16.45 -2.62
C GLY A 253 0.05 15.60 -2.15
N THR A 254 0.29 14.35 -1.76
CA THR A 254 -0.81 13.42 -1.49
C THR A 254 -1.51 13.72 -0.16
N THR A 255 -2.84 13.56 -0.16
CA THR A 255 -3.67 13.43 1.04
C THR A 255 -4.07 11.97 1.30
N SER A 256 -3.54 11.02 0.51
CA SER A 256 -3.77 9.58 0.66
C SER A 256 -2.46 8.84 0.87
N ALA A 257 -2.31 8.21 2.03
CA ALA A 257 -1.14 7.40 2.35
C ALA A 257 -0.86 6.25 1.38
N TYR A 258 -1.86 5.77 0.63
CA TYR A 258 -1.72 4.53 -0.12
C TYR A 258 -1.83 4.71 -1.63
N SER A 259 -2.50 5.77 -2.08
CA SER A 259 -2.86 5.96 -3.49
C SER A 259 -1.62 6.05 -4.40
N PRO A 260 -0.56 6.84 -4.09
CA PRO A 260 0.62 6.92 -4.95
C PRO A 260 1.34 5.58 -5.13
N GLY A 261 1.61 4.89 -4.02
CA GLY A 261 2.26 3.58 -4.06
C GLY A 261 1.43 2.51 -4.81
N ASN A 262 0.12 2.47 -4.58
CA ASN A 262 -0.76 1.51 -5.27
C ASN A 262 -0.86 1.79 -6.77
N CYS A 263 -0.98 3.06 -7.15
CA CYS A 263 -0.93 3.49 -8.55
C CYS A 263 0.39 3.03 -9.18
N PHE A 264 1.52 3.34 -8.53
CA PHE A 264 2.85 2.99 -9.03
C PHE A 264 2.99 1.48 -9.27
N SER A 265 2.67 0.68 -8.25
CA SER A 265 2.80 -0.78 -8.32
C SER A 265 1.94 -1.37 -9.45
N TYR A 266 0.70 -0.89 -9.59
CA TYR A 266 -0.21 -1.36 -10.61
C TYR A 266 0.28 -1.01 -12.02
N VAL A 267 0.66 0.26 -12.25
CA VAL A 267 1.16 0.74 -13.54
C VAL A 267 2.46 0.03 -13.92
N LEU A 268 3.40 -0.14 -12.99
CA LEU A 268 4.69 -0.76 -13.29
C LEU A 268 4.53 -2.24 -13.69
N HIS A 269 3.73 -3.00 -12.94
CA HIS A 269 3.61 -4.45 -13.17
C HIS A 269 2.56 -4.84 -14.22
N LYS A 270 1.55 -4.00 -14.46
CA LYS A 270 0.46 -4.28 -15.41
C LYS A 270 0.47 -3.39 -16.64
N GLY A 271 1.14 -2.24 -16.59
CA GLY A 271 1.15 -1.25 -17.68
C GLY A 271 1.71 -1.79 -18.99
N SER A 272 2.72 -2.65 -18.91
CA SER A 272 3.31 -3.32 -20.08
C SER A 272 2.32 -4.22 -20.85
N GLN A 273 1.21 -4.63 -20.21
CA GLN A 273 0.18 -5.49 -20.81
C GLN A 273 -0.92 -4.69 -21.52
N TRP A 274 -0.94 -3.35 -21.39
CA TRP A 274 -2.02 -2.52 -21.94
C TRP A 274 -1.80 -2.11 -23.39
N GLY A 275 -0.58 -2.28 -23.90
CA GLY A 275 -0.20 -1.95 -25.27
C GLY A 275 0.01 -3.18 -26.16
N LYS A 276 -0.25 -3.03 -27.46
CA LYS A 276 0.09 -4.05 -28.49
C LYS A 276 1.55 -3.99 -28.94
N LYS A 277 2.28 -2.93 -28.59
CA LYS A 277 3.63 -2.63 -29.11
C LYS A 277 4.64 -2.59 -27.96
N SER A 278 5.87 -3.03 -28.23
CA SER A 278 7.00 -2.99 -27.28
C SER A 278 7.25 -1.58 -26.72
N LYS A 279 6.98 -0.54 -27.52
CA LYS A 279 7.09 0.88 -27.14
C LYS A 279 6.11 1.36 -26.05
N HIS A 280 5.21 0.51 -25.56
CA HIS A 280 4.31 0.84 -24.44
C HIS A 280 4.81 0.25 -23.11
N ARG A 281 6.07 -0.19 -23.05
CA ARG A 281 6.71 -0.56 -21.77
C ARG A 281 6.82 0.69 -20.90
N VAL A 282 6.19 0.63 -19.73
CA VAL A 282 6.28 1.69 -18.74
C VAL A 282 7.51 1.44 -17.86
N THR A 283 8.41 2.40 -17.84
CA THR A 283 9.57 2.39 -16.95
C THR A 283 9.17 2.78 -15.52
N TRP A 284 10.01 2.46 -14.54
CA TRP A 284 9.77 2.86 -13.15
C TRP A 284 9.63 4.40 -13.02
N ARG A 285 10.48 5.16 -13.73
CA ARG A 285 10.49 6.62 -13.67
C ARG A 285 9.19 7.22 -14.22
N GLU A 286 8.67 6.63 -15.30
CA GLU A 286 7.37 6.99 -15.89
C GLU A 286 6.20 6.66 -14.97
N ALA A 287 6.19 5.46 -14.37
CA ALA A 287 5.17 5.06 -13.41
C ALA A 287 5.18 5.98 -12.17
N SER A 288 6.36 6.36 -11.67
CA SER A 288 6.51 7.30 -10.56
C SER A 288 5.96 8.67 -10.93
N LYS A 289 6.34 9.21 -12.10
CA LYS A 289 5.83 10.49 -12.60
C LYS A 289 4.31 10.50 -12.72
N LEU A 290 3.70 9.45 -13.27
CA LEU A 290 2.24 9.32 -13.41
C LEU A 290 1.52 9.33 -12.06
N CYS A 291 2.09 8.64 -11.08
CA CYS A 291 1.42 8.36 -9.81
C CYS A 291 1.78 9.34 -8.69
N ALA A 292 2.72 10.26 -8.92
CA ALA A 292 3.17 11.25 -7.96
C ALA A 292 2.00 12.06 -7.39
N GLY A 293 1.83 12.04 -6.06
CA GLY A 293 0.85 12.83 -5.34
C GLY A 293 -0.62 12.43 -5.51
N THR A 294 -0.93 11.38 -6.27
CA THR A 294 -2.33 11.01 -6.54
C THR A 294 -3.08 10.66 -5.26
N ASN A 295 -4.35 11.08 -5.20
CA ASN A 295 -5.28 10.69 -4.14
C ASN A 295 -6.20 9.55 -4.57
N ASN A 296 -6.23 9.22 -5.86
CA ASN A 296 -7.10 8.19 -6.43
C ASN A 296 -6.37 7.34 -7.47
N ALA A 297 -5.74 6.26 -7.00
CA ALA A 297 -5.01 5.33 -7.86
C ALA A 297 -5.87 4.73 -8.98
N GLN A 298 -7.15 4.44 -8.71
CA GLN A 298 -8.05 3.81 -9.67
C GLN A 298 -8.38 4.75 -10.84
N GLN A 299 -8.62 6.03 -10.56
CA GLN A 299 -8.89 7.03 -11.59
C GLN A 299 -7.67 7.24 -12.50
N VAL A 300 -6.48 7.43 -11.92
CA VAL A 300 -5.24 7.64 -12.70
C VAL A 300 -4.92 6.41 -13.55
N THR A 301 -5.01 5.21 -12.98
CA THR A 301 -4.72 3.96 -13.71
C THR A 301 -5.74 3.68 -14.82
N ALA A 302 -7.03 3.97 -14.59
CA ALA A 302 -8.07 3.85 -15.62
C ALA A 302 -7.84 4.83 -16.78
N CYS A 303 -7.56 6.10 -16.48
CA CYS A 303 -7.22 7.11 -17.49
C CYS A 303 -6.01 6.67 -18.32
N PHE A 304 -4.92 6.28 -17.64
CA PHE A 304 -3.69 5.91 -18.33
C PHE A 304 -3.87 4.66 -19.20
N LYS A 305 -4.56 3.63 -18.68
CA LYS A 305 -4.90 2.43 -19.47
C LYS A 305 -5.70 2.79 -20.74
N GLN A 306 -6.70 3.66 -20.62
CA GLN A 306 -7.49 4.11 -21.75
C GLN A 306 -6.64 4.89 -22.78
N ALA A 307 -5.75 5.78 -22.31
CA ALA A 307 -4.85 6.53 -23.17
C ALA A 307 -3.92 5.62 -23.99
N ILE A 308 -3.33 4.59 -23.35
CA ILE A 308 -2.49 3.60 -24.04
C ILE A 308 -3.31 2.78 -25.05
N GLN A 309 -4.55 2.42 -24.73
CA GLN A 309 -5.45 1.72 -25.65
C GLN A 309 -5.83 2.58 -26.88
N GLN A 310 -5.83 3.90 -26.74
CA GLN A 310 -6.00 4.87 -27.83
C GLN A 310 -4.70 5.12 -28.62
N ASN A 311 -3.66 4.29 -28.44
CA ASN A 311 -2.34 4.41 -29.07
C ASN A 311 -1.59 5.71 -28.75
N LYS A 312 -1.93 6.41 -27.65
CA LYS A 312 -1.10 7.52 -27.16
C LYS A 312 0.24 6.96 -26.68
N SER A 313 1.31 7.75 -26.83
CA SER A 313 2.60 7.39 -26.23
C SER A 313 2.51 7.42 -24.70
N VAL A 314 3.41 6.70 -24.01
CA VAL A 314 3.48 6.72 -22.54
C VAL A 314 3.60 8.15 -22.03
N THR A 315 4.48 8.97 -22.60
CA THR A 315 4.63 10.39 -22.26
C THR A 315 3.34 11.20 -22.41
N GLN A 316 2.63 11.05 -23.54
CA GLN A 316 1.35 11.73 -23.76
C GLN A 316 0.27 11.29 -22.78
N ALA A 317 0.24 9.99 -22.46
CA ALA A 317 -0.69 9.43 -21.49
C ALA A 317 -0.41 9.93 -20.08
N ILE A 318 0.86 10.07 -19.68
CA ILE A 318 1.26 10.63 -18.37
C ILE A 318 0.75 12.07 -18.23
N VAL A 319 1.01 12.92 -19.23
CA VAL A 319 0.59 14.32 -19.20
C VAL A 319 -0.94 14.45 -19.13
N SER A 320 -1.68 13.54 -19.77
CA SER A 320 -3.15 13.61 -19.81
C SER A 320 -3.84 13.10 -18.54
N CYS A 321 -3.16 12.36 -17.67
CA CYS A 321 -3.78 11.54 -16.62
C CYS A 321 -3.32 11.82 -15.19
N ARG A 322 -2.39 12.75 -14.98
CA ARG A 322 -2.07 13.31 -13.65
C ARG A 322 -3.10 14.36 -13.25
#